data_AF-A0A4Q2TIN4-F1
#
_entry.id   AF-A0A4Q2TIN4-F1
#
_cell.length_a   1.000
_cell.length_b   1.000
_cell.length_c   1.000
_cell.angle_alpha   90.00
_cell.angle_beta   90.00
_cell.angle_gamma   90.00
#
_symmetry.space_group_name_H-M   'P 1'
#
loop_
_entity.id
_entity.type
_entity.pdbx_description
1 polymer ?
#
loop_
_entity_poly.entity_id
_entity_poly.type
_entity_poly.pdbx_seq_one_letter_code
_entity_poly.pdbx_strand_id
1 'polypeptide(L)'
;MKGTETETIGADELGPLNAAHASPVARMFASPNSAVGKVATYQEARAAALGLADPTAQTAALDAAVDELEAGFGLTLTTAQIDELNAILDSR
;
A
#
# COMPACT_ATOMS: atom_id res chain seq x y z
N MET A 1 11.95 26.27 -20.38
CA MET A 1 11.86 25.59 -19.06
C MET A 1 10.57 24.79 -19.10
N LYS A 2 10.64 23.47 -19.30
CA LYS A 2 9.46 22.60 -19.30
C LYS A 2 9.01 22.42 -17.85
N GLY A 3 7.74 22.67 -17.59
CA GLY A 3 7.13 22.56 -16.27
C GLY A 3 7.26 21.13 -15.74
N THR A 4 7.71 21.03 -14.49
CA THR A 4 7.58 19.83 -13.67
C THR A 4 6.16 19.83 -13.13
N GLU A 5 5.21 19.36 -13.93
CA GLU A 5 3.89 19.02 -13.45
C GLU A 5 4.06 17.70 -12.69
N THR A 6 4.24 17.80 -11.37
CA THR A 6 3.85 16.70 -10.47
C THR A 6 2.38 16.45 -10.74
N GLU A 7 2.10 15.37 -11.46
CA GLU A 7 0.75 14.89 -11.75
C GLU A 7 0.10 14.55 -10.41
N THR A 8 -0.60 15.52 -9.84
CA THR A 8 -1.45 15.31 -8.67
C THR A 8 -2.54 14.35 -9.13
N ILE A 9 -2.40 13.07 -8.78
CA ILE A 9 -3.41 12.04 -9.04
C ILE A 9 -4.73 12.55 -8.43
N GLY A 10 -5.66 12.95 -9.30
CA GLY A 10 -6.97 13.46 -8.89
C GLY A 10 -7.72 12.41 -8.08
N ALA A 11 -8.39 12.85 -7.02
CA ALA A 11 -9.08 12.04 -6.02
C ALA A 11 -10.34 11.33 -6.57
N ASP A 12 -10.16 10.34 -7.42
CA ASP A 12 -11.21 9.42 -7.84
C ASP A 12 -10.67 7.99 -7.78
N GLU A 13 -10.89 7.34 -6.63
CA GLU A 13 -10.51 5.97 -6.29
C GLU A 13 -8.99 5.72 -6.26
N LEU A 14 -8.51 4.78 -5.45
CA LEU A 14 -7.07 4.56 -5.21
C LEU A 14 -6.28 4.08 -6.46
N GLY A 15 -6.84 4.22 -7.66
CA GLY A 15 -6.28 3.83 -8.94
C GLY A 15 -5.89 2.36 -8.95
N PRO A 16 -4.60 2.02 -9.17
CA PRO A 16 -4.15 0.64 -9.20
C PRO A 16 -4.24 -0.07 -7.82
N LEU A 17 -4.42 0.67 -6.72
CA LEU A 17 -4.64 0.11 -5.38
C LEU A 17 -6.08 -0.36 -5.14
N ASN A 18 -6.99 -0.22 -6.11
CA ASN A 18 -8.31 -0.91 -6.07
C ASN A 18 -8.16 -2.42 -5.88
N ALA A 19 -6.97 -2.98 -6.13
CA ALA A 19 -6.57 -4.32 -5.76
C ALA A 19 -6.72 -4.67 -4.26
N ALA A 20 -6.75 -3.68 -3.36
CA ALA A 20 -7.04 -3.88 -1.94
C ALA A 20 -8.44 -4.45 -1.67
N HIS A 21 -9.38 -4.23 -2.60
CA HIS A 21 -10.71 -4.83 -2.50
C HIS A 21 -10.73 -6.32 -2.83
N ALA A 22 -9.64 -6.91 -3.34
CA ALA A 22 -9.54 -8.34 -3.60
C ALA A 22 -9.81 -9.16 -2.33
N SER A 23 -10.46 -10.31 -2.48
CA SER A 23 -10.73 -11.20 -1.36
C SER A 23 -9.42 -11.74 -0.75
N PRO A 24 -9.42 -12.17 0.53
CA PRO A 24 -8.25 -12.79 1.14
C PRO A 24 -7.72 -13.98 0.32
N VAL A 25 -8.62 -14.79 -0.23
CA VAL A 25 -8.26 -15.93 -1.10
C VAL A 25 -7.57 -15.46 -2.38
N ALA A 26 -8.08 -14.41 -3.03
CA ALA A 26 -7.45 -13.87 -4.24
C ALA A 26 -6.05 -13.32 -3.96
N ARG A 27 -5.84 -12.67 -2.81
CA ARG A 27 -4.53 -12.19 -2.36
C ARG A 27 -3.54 -13.33 -2.13
N MET A 28 -3.97 -14.41 -1.47
CA MET A 28 -3.15 -15.59 -1.19
C MET A 28 -2.58 -16.27 -2.45
N PHE A 29 -3.29 -16.23 -3.58
CA PHE A 29 -2.87 -16.88 -4.83
C PHE A 29 -2.40 -15.89 -5.91
N ALA A 30 -2.30 -14.59 -5.58
CA ALA A 30 -1.91 -13.58 -6.55
C ALA A 30 -0.43 -13.72 -6.93
N SER A 31 -0.13 -13.51 -8.22
CA SER A 31 1.27 -13.37 -8.65
C SER A 31 1.90 -12.18 -7.93
N PRO A 32 3.12 -12.31 -7.34
CA PRO A 32 3.74 -11.26 -6.53
C PRO A 32 3.86 -9.91 -7.25
N ASN A 33 4.06 -9.92 -8.57
CA ASN A 33 4.22 -8.71 -9.38
C ASN A 33 2.88 -8.09 -9.86
N SER A 34 1.75 -8.76 -9.63
CA SER A 34 0.43 -8.21 -9.95
C SER A 34 0.03 -7.12 -8.94
N ALA A 35 -0.95 -6.29 -9.29
CA ALA A 35 -1.46 -5.28 -8.35
C ALA A 35 -1.98 -5.92 -7.05
N VAL A 36 -2.70 -7.04 -7.15
CA VAL A 36 -3.19 -7.80 -5.98
C VAL A 36 -2.04 -8.40 -5.17
N GLY A 37 -1.00 -8.91 -5.84
CA GLY A 37 0.19 -9.45 -5.18
C GLY A 37 0.96 -8.37 -4.42
N LYS A 38 1.17 -7.19 -5.02
CA LYS A 38 1.84 -6.05 -4.38
C LYS A 38 1.08 -5.58 -3.14
N VAL A 39 -0.25 -5.49 -3.21
CA VAL A 39 -1.09 -5.13 -2.05
C VAL A 39 -1.08 -6.24 -0.99
N ALA A 40 -1.05 -7.51 -1.39
CA ALA A 40 -0.91 -8.64 -0.45
C ALA A 40 0.43 -8.57 0.30
N THR A 41 1.54 -8.33 -0.41
CA THR A 41 2.87 -8.14 0.19
C THR A 41 2.87 -6.98 1.18
N TYR A 42 2.29 -5.83 0.81
CA TYR A 42 2.15 -4.69 1.73
C TYR A 42 1.37 -5.04 2.98
N GLN A 43 0.24 -5.75 2.84
CA GLN A 43 -0.58 -6.15 3.97
C GLN A 43 0.19 -7.07 4.94
N GLU A 44 0.95 -8.03 4.41
CA GLU A 44 1.78 -8.93 5.23
C GLU A 44 2.90 -8.16 5.97
N ALA A 45 3.59 -7.25 5.27
CA ALA A 45 4.62 -6.40 5.86
C ALA A 45 4.05 -5.51 6.98
N ARG A 46 2.89 -4.87 6.74
CA ARG A 46 2.19 -4.07 7.75
C ARG A 46 1.79 -4.92 8.96
N ALA A 47 1.23 -6.11 8.76
CA ALA A 47 0.87 -7.00 9.86
C ALA A 47 2.09 -7.40 10.70
N ALA A 48 3.23 -7.68 10.05
CA ALA A 48 4.49 -7.96 10.75
C ALA A 48 4.99 -6.74 11.55
N ALA A 49 4.93 -5.54 10.97
CA ALA A 49 5.31 -4.29 11.64
C ALA A 49 4.44 -4.01 12.87
N LEU A 50 3.12 -4.22 12.78
CA LEU A 50 2.19 -4.05 13.89
C LEU A 50 2.43 -5.05 15.04
N GLY A 51 3.09 -6.18 14.76
CA GLY A 51 3.52 -7.14 15.78
C GLY A 51 4.79 -6.77 16.55
N LEU A 52 5.50 -5.71 16.15
CA LEU A 52 6.73 -5.27 16.81
C LEU A 52 6.43 -4.57 18.14
N ALA A 53 7.19 -4.93 19.19
CA ALA A 53 7.03 -4.35 20.53
C ALA A 53 7.73 -3.00 20.70
N ASP A 54 8.82 -2.76 19.96
CA ASP A 54 9.51 -1.46 19.97
C ASP A 54 8.78 -0.48 19.04
N PRO A 55 8.25 0.64 19.57
CA PRO A 55 7.55 1.64 18.76
C PRO A 55 8.40 2.23 17.64
N THR A 56 9.72 2.38 17.86
CA THR A 56 10.60 2.98 16.83
C THR A 56 10.79 2.00 15.67
N ALA A 57 11.04 0.73 15.98
CA ALA A 57 11.11 -0.33 14.98
C ALA A 57 9.77 -0.52 14.23
N GLN A 58 8.64 -0.41 14.94
CA GLN A 58 7.31 -0.47 14.34
C GLN A 58 7.10 0.64 13.31
N THR A 59 7.36 1.90 13.66
CA THR A 59 7.22 3.03 12.72
C THR A 59 8.12 2.85 11.50
N ALA A 60 9.40 2.51 11.71
CA ALA A 60 10.33 2.30 10.61
C ALA A 60 9.90 1.18 9.65
N ALA A 61 9.31 0.09 10.18
CA ALA A 61 8.82 -1.01 9.37
C ALA A 61 7.52 -0.66 8.62
N LEU A 62 6.64 0.17 9.20
CA LEU A 62 5.46 0.68 8.51
C LEU A 62 5.83 1.62 7.36
N ASP A 63 6.77 2.53 7.60
CA ASP A 63 7.28 3.44 6.57
C ASP A 63 7.92 2.66 5.42
N ALA A 64 8.77 1.67 5.73
CA ALA A 64 9.37 0.80 4.71
C ALA A 64 8.34 0.02 3.88
N ALA A 65 7.25 -0.46 4.51
CA ALA A 65 6.18 -1.14 3.79
C ALA A 65 5.47 -0.19 2.80
N VAL A 66 5.25 1.07 3.19
CA VAL A 66 4.68 2.10 2.30
C VAL A 66 5.65 2.41 1.16
N ASP A 67 6.93 2.61 1.44
CA ASP A 67 7.95 2.88 0.42
C ASP A 67 8.02 1.76 -0.64
N GLU A 68 7.97 0.49 -0.19
CA GLU A 68 7.94 -0.66 -1.10
C GLU A 68 6.68 -0.71 -1.96
N LEU A 69 5.52 -0.36 -1.39
CA LEU A 69 4.26 -0.29 -2.10
C LEU A 69 4.30 0.81 -3.17
N GLU A 70 4.73 2.01 -2.79
CA GLU A 70 4.92 3.17 -3.66
C GLU A 70 5.85 2.84 -4.83
N ALA A 71 7.03 2.26 -4.54
CA ALA A 71 7.98 1.82 -5.55
C ALA A 71 7.38 0.74 -6.46
N GLY A 72 6.62 -0.19 -5.89
CA GLY A 72 5.95 -1.26 -6.64
C GLY A 72 4.93 -0.73 -7.65
N PHE A 73 4.24 0.37 -7.35
CA PHE A 73 3.26 0.97 -8.25
C PHE A 73 3.79 2.19 -9.03
N GLY A 74 4.97 2.69 -8.69
CA GLY A 74 5.56 3.88 -9.32
C GLY A 74 4.79 5.16 -9.02
N LEU A 75 4.29 5.29 -7.78
CA LEU A 75 3.44 6.40 -7.34
C LEU A 75 3.77 6.79 -5.90
N THR A 76 3.37 8.00 -5.51
CA THR A 76 3.49 8.50 -4.14
C THR A 76 2.10 8.63 -3.54
N LEU A 77 1.93 8.12 -2.32
CA LEU A 77 0.67 8.08 -1.61
C LEU A 77 0.66 9.15 -0.52
N THR A 78 -0.48 9.81 -0.38
CA THR A 78 -0.74 10.66 0.77
C THR A 78 -1.10 9.81 1.99
N THR A 79 -0.91 10.36 3.19
CA THR A 79 -1.36 9.71 4.44
C THR A 79 -2.83 9.30 4.37
N ALA A 80 -3.70 10.14 3.81
CA ALA A 80 -5.12 9.83 3.66
C ALA A 80 -5.39 8.61 2.76
N GLN A 81 -4.63 8.44 1.67
CA GLN A 81 -4.75 7.27 0.79
C GLN A 81 -4.23 6.00 1.46
N ILE A 82 -3.17 6.11 2.28
CA ILE A 82 -2.64 4.99 3.07
C ILE A 82 -3.67 4.58 4.13
N ASP A 83 -4.28 5.54 4.81
CA ASP A 83 -5.32 5.28 5.82
C ASP A 83 -6.55 4.62 5.18
N GLU A 84 -6.98 5.08 4.01
CA GLU A 84 -8.09 4.47 3.26
C GLU A 84 -7.76 3.03 2.83
N LEU A 85 -6.56 2.82 2.26
CA LEU A 85 -6.06 1.49 1.90
C LEU A 85 -6.07 0.55 3.11
N ASN A 86 -5.55 1.02 4.25
CA ASN A 86 -5.52 0.25 5.49
C ASN A 86 -6.93 -0.10 5.98
N ALA A 87 -7.86 0.86 5.95
CA ALA A 87 -9.25 0.63 6.32
C ALA A 87 -9.92 -0.43 5.43
N ILE A 88 -9.65 -0.41 4.11
CA ILE A 88 -10.14 -1.44 3.19
C ILE A 88 -9.57 -2.80 3.57
N LEU A 89 -8.26 -2.91 3.81
CA LEU A 89 -7.60 -4.18 4.13
C LEU A 89 -8.04 -4.75 5.47
N ASP A 90 -8.27 -3.91 6.48
CA ASP A 90 -8.68 -4.30 7.83
C ASP A 90 -10.18 -4.70 7.90
N SER A 91 -10.98 -4.29 6.91
CA SER A 91 -12.42 -4.63 6.81
C SER A 91 -12.73 -6.02 6.22
N ARG A 92 -11.69 -6.79 5.88
CA ARG A 92 -11.78 -8.01 5.07
C ARG A 92 -11.52 -9.30 5.83
#